data_AF-A0A0W8DGR7-F1
#
_entry.id   AF-A0A0W8DGR7-F1
#
_cell.length_a   1.000
_cell.length_b   1.000
_cell.length_c   1.000
_cell.angle_alpha   90.00
_cell.angle_beta   90.00
_cell.angle_gamma   90.00
#
_symmetry.space_group_name_H-M   'P 1'
#
loop_
_entity.id
_entity.type
_entity.pdbx_description
1 polymer ?
#
loop_
_entity_poly.entity_id
_entity_poly.type
_entity_poly.pdbx_seq_one_letter_code
_entity_poly.pdbx_strand_id
1 'polypeptide(L)'
;MYVYSIDTATVASVLGISERSLGRWHRRFRMTGNVVKNEPMSRTSRWPSNVFNLSDSTICRALRFDLKLSRKVFTKQARECVPREHHEYVARLLPYYSGPGQLVFIDETSMDGR
;
A
#
# COMPACT_ATOMS: atom_id res chain seq x y z
N MET A 1 21.35 -8.79 -40.86
CA MET A 1 21.45 -7.33 -40.57
C MET A 1 22.93 -7.08 -40.36
N TYR A 2 23.53 -6.03 -40.91
CA TYR A 2 24.98 -5.86 -40.82
C TYR A 2 25.35 -4.85 -39.73
N VAL A 3 26.33 -5.19 -38.91
CA VAL A 3 27.00 -4.28 -37.97
C VAL A 3 28.44 -4.17 -38.44
N TYR A 4 28.86 -2.99 -38.90
CA TYR A 4 30.18 -2.76 -39.53
C TYR A 4 30.52 -3.76 -40.65
N SER A 5 29.55 -4.03 -41.53
CA SER A 5 29.71 -4.97 -42.66
C SER A 5 29.88 -6.45 -42.27
N ILE A 6 29.70 -6.79 -41.00
CA ILE A 6 29.68 -8.17 -40.49
C ILE A 6 28.23 -8.55 -40.19
N ASP A 7 27.82 -9.76 -40.56
CA ASP A 7 26.47 -10.22 -40.27
C ASP A 7 26.25 -10.38 -38.76
N THR A 8 25.07 -9.95 -38.30
CA THR A 8 24.67 -10.01 -36.90
C THR A 8 24.68 -11.43 -36.34
N ALA A 9 24.46 -12.47 -37.17
CA ALA A 9 24.52 -13.86 -36.73
C ALA A 9 25.95 -14.26 -36.35
N THR A 10 26.94 -13.84 -37.13
CA THR A 10 28.36 -14.09 -36.85
C THR A 10 28.80 -13.41 -35.56
N VAL A 11 28.43 -12.14 -35.39
CA VAL A 11 28.76 -11.39 -34.16
C VAL A 11 28.05 -11.99 -32.95
N ALA A 12 26.78 -12.40 -33.08
CA ALA A 12 26.03 -13.08 -32.04
C ALA A 12 26.67 -14.41 -31.62
N SER A 13 27.14 -15.20 -32.60
CA SER A 13 27.82 -16.47 -32.37
C SER A 13 29.17 -16.29 -31.67
N VAL A 14 30.02 -15.36 -32.13
CA VAL A 14 31.33 -15.08 -31.53
C VAL A 14 31.20 -14.58 -30.09
N LEU A 15 30.22 -13.74 -29.81
CA LEU A 15 30.00 -13.17 -28.48
C LEU A 15 29.12 -14.04 -27.58
N GLY A 16 28.59 -15.17 -28.07
CA GLY A 16 27.73 -16.07 -27.31
C GLY A 16 26.40 -15.44 -26.84
N ILE A 17 25.90 -14.44 -27.55
CA ILE A 17 24.66 -13.72 -27.21
C ILE A 17 23.60 -13.91 -28.29
N SER A 18 22.32 -13.85 -27.92
CA SER A 18 21.25 -13.97 -28.92
C SER A 18 21.25 -12.78 -29.89
N GLU A 19 20.92 -13.04 -31.16
CA GLU A 19 20.70 -11.99 -32.16
C GLU A 19 19.66 -10.96 -31.71
N ARG A 20 18.64 -11.39 -30.94
CA ARG A 20 17.64 -10.49 -30.38
C ARG A 20 18.25 -9.50 -29.39
N SER A 21 19.17 -9.95 -28.53
CA SER A 21 19.91 -9.08 -27.61
C SER A 21 20.79 -8.09 -28.38
N LEU A 22 21.53 -8.59 -29.36
CA LEU A 22 22.41 -7.78 -30.20
C LEU A 22 21.62 -6.71 -30.97
N GLY A 23 20.46 -7.06 -31.52
CA GLY A 23 19.56 -6.12 -32.21
C GLY A 23 19.01 -5.03 -31.29
N ARG A 24 18.65 -5.37 -30.04
CA ARG A 24 18.22 -4.38 -29.03
C ARG A 24 19.35 -3.42 -28.66
N TRP A 25 20.56 -3.95 -28.48
CA TRP A 25 21.75 -3.16 -28.17
C TRP A 25 22.13 -2.23 -29.32
N HIS A 26 22.15 -2.73 -30.55
CA HIS A 26 22.44 -1.91 -31.73
C HIS A 26 21.39 -0.80 -31.94
N ARG A 27 20.10 -1.09 -31.71
CA ARG A 27 19.04 -0.08 -31.72
C ARG A 27 19.28 0.99 -30.65
N ARG A 28 19.62 0.57 -29.43
CA ARG A 28 19.92 1.48 -28.33
C ARG A 28 21.14 2.34 -28.63
N PHE A 29 22.23 1.75 -29.12
CA PHE A 29 23.43 2.48 -29.55
C PHE A 29 23.12 3.56 -30.59
N ARG A 30 22.28 3.24 -31.60
CA ARG A 30 21.85 4.24 -32.59
C ARG A 30 21.00 5.37 -32.02
N MET A 31 20.31 5.15 -30.90
CA MET A 31 19.45 6.16 -30.26
C MET A 31 20.20 7.01 -29.22
N THR A 32 21.02 6.41 -28.37
CA THR A 32 21.68 7.07 -27.24
C THR A 32 23.19 7.26 -27.40
N GLY A 33 23.80 6.71 -28.46
CA GLY A 33 25.26 6.73 -28.66
C GLY A 33 26.04 5.79 -27.73
N ASN A 34 25.38 5.06 -26.83
CA ASN A 34 26.01 4.09 -25.93
C ASN A 34 25.08 2.90 -25.61
N VAL A 35 25.67 1.82 -25.11
CA VAL A 35 24.96 0.61 -24.63
C VAL A 35 25.20 0.41 -23.12
N VAL A 36 25.61 1.46 -22.42
CA VAL A 36 25.85 1.38 -20.97
C VAL A 36 24.50 1.14 -20.28
N LYS A 37 24.52 0.41 -19.16
CA LYS A 37 23.34 0.30 -18.30
C LYS A 37 22.92 1.73 -17.92
N ASN A 38 21.70 2.12 -18.29
CA ASN A 38 21.12 3.35 -17.72
C ASN A 38 21.20 3.24 -16.20
N GLU A 39 21.31 4.39 -15.54
CA GLU A 39 20.99 4.48 -14.11
C GLU A 39 19.69 3.71 -13.84
N PRO A 40 19.60 3.00 -12.70
CA PRO A 40 18.41 2.26 -12.36
C PRO A 40 17.21 3.20 -12.55
N MET A 41 16.30 2.84 -13.46
CA MET A 41 15.05 3.59 -13.62
C MET A 41 14.50 3.79 -12.21
N SER A 42 14.29 5.05 -11.82
CA SER A 42 13.64 5.37 -10.56
C SER A 42 12.40 4.49 -10.52
N ARG A 43 12.34 3.57 -9.55
CA ARG A 43 11.18 2.68 -9.41
C ARG A 43 10.02 3.60 -9.11
N THR A 44 9.26 3.98 -10.13
CA THR A 44 8.08 4.79 -9.95
C THR A 44 7.16 3.95 -9.10
N SER A 45 6.93 4.41 -7.88
CA SER A 45 5.94 3.81 -7.03
C SER A 45 4.62 3.74 -7.80
N ARG A 46 3.92 2.61 -7.66
CA ARG A 46 2.55 2.47 -8.17
C ARG A 46 1.61 3.50 -7.55
N TRP A 47 1.98 4.06 -6.40
CA TRP A 47 1.18 5.00 -5.65
C TRP A 47 1.51 6.45 -6.04
N PRO A 48 0.50 7.33 -6.06
CA PRO A 48 0.70 8.75 -6.31
C PRO A 48 1.66 9.36 -5.28
N SER A 49 2.36 10.43 -5.67
CA SER A 49 3.44 11.06 -4.89
C SER A 49 3.02 11.58 -3.51
N ASN A 50 1.71 11.71 -3.26
CA ASN A 50 1.15 12.05 -1.96
C ASN A 50 1.04 10.86 -0.99
N VAL A 51 1.25 9.63 -1.46
CA VAL A 51 1.30 8.43 -0.63
C VAL A 51 2.75 8.07 -0.43
N PHE A 52 3.26 8.32 0.79
CA PHE A 52 4.57 7.84 1.18
C PHE A 52 4.62 6.32 1.03
N ASN A 53 5.59 5.80 0.27
CA ASN A 53 5.87 4.37 0.17
C ASN A 53 6.54 3.88 1.46
N LEU A 54 5.83 4.01 2.57
CA LEU A 54 6.28 3.51 3.85
C LEU A 54 6.08 1.99 3.87
N SER A 55 7.14 1.28 4.22
CA SER A 55 7.01 -0.16 4.47
C SER A 55 6.16 -0.40 5.71
N ASP A 56 5.45 -1.53 5.77
CA ASP A 56 4.72 -1.97 6.97
C ASP A 56 5.62 -1.96 8.22
N SER A 57 6.92 -2.26 8.05
CA SER A 57 7.90 -2.22 9.13
C SER A 57 8.15 -0.81 9.67
N THR A 58 8.12 0.20 8.79
CA THR A 58 8.27 1.61 9.15
C THR A 58 7.03 2.11 9.87
N ILE A 59 5.84 1.75 9.38
CA ILE A 59 4.57 2.08 10.03
C ILE A 59 4.51 1.45 11.42
N CYS A 60 4.82 0.16 11.54
CA CYS A 60 4.82 -0.55 12.81
C CYS A 60 5.82 0.05 13.81
N ARG A 61 7.00 0.50 13.35
CA ARG A 61 7.96 1.19 14.22
C ARG A 61 7.44 2.54 14.69
N ALA A 62 6.93 3.37 13.78
CA ALA A 62 6.41 4.69 14.14
C ALA A 62 5.27 4.58 15.15
N LEU A 63 4.33 3.66 14.93
CA LEU A 63 3.25 3.37 15.87
C LEU A 63 3.79 2.94 17.24
N ARG A 64 4.75 2.00 17.27
CA ARG A 64 5.19 1.38 18.53
C ARG A 64 6.21 2.21 19.32
N PHE A 65 7.12 2.91 18.65
CA PHE A 65 8.23 3.62 19.27
C PHE A 65 7.97 5.12 19.41
N ASP A 66 7.56 5.77 18.32
CA ASP A 66 7.36 7.23 18.33
C ASP A 66 6.05 7.60 19.02
N LEU A 67 4.98 6.87 18.69
CA LEU A 67 3.64 7.11 19.23
C LEU A 67 3.33 6.27 20.49
N LYS A 68 4.20 5.31 20.83
CA LYS A 68 4.02 4.36 21.96
C LYS A 68 2.67 3.63 21.95
N LEU A 69 2.06 3.52 20.77
CA LEU A 69 0.81 2.83 20.55
C LEU A 69 1.08 1.34 20.51
N SER A 70 0.78 0.66 21.62
CA SER A 70 0.81 -0.79 21.68
C SER A 70 -0.60 -1.36 21.46
N ARG A 71 -0.67 -2.63 21.05
CA ARG A 71 -1.94 -3.38 20.99
C ARG A 71 -2.74 -3.24 22.29
N LYS A 72 -2.07 -3.26 23.44
CA LYS A 72 -2.68 -3.12 24.77
C LYS A 72 -3.33 -1.74 24.98
N VAL A 73 -2.69 -0.68 24.47
CA VAL A 73 -3.24 0.69 24.53
C VAL A 73 -4.47 0.78 23.63
N PHE A 74 -4.41 0.26 22.40
CA PHE A 74 -5.56 0.24 21.50
C PHE A 74 -6.74 -0.56 22.06
N THR A 75 -6.50 -1.76 22.58
CA THR A 75 -7.59 -2.58 23.14
C THR A 75 -8.16 -2.00 24.42
N LYS A 76 -7.33 -1.38 25.28
CA LYS A 76 -7.79 -0.63 26.45
C LYS A 76 -8.65 0.56 26.02
N GLN A 77 -8.17 1.37 25.08
CA GLN A 77 -8.88 2.56 24.63
C GLN A 77 -10.19 2.22 23.94
N ALA A 78 -10.23 1.20 23.08
CA ALA A 78 -11.48 0.72 22.48
C ALA A 78 -12.47 0.24 23.55
N ARG A 79 -11.98 -0.48 24.57
CA ARG A 79 -12.80 -0.93 25.71
C ARG A 79 -13.28 0.21 26.59
N GLU A 80 -12.52 1.29 26.73
CA GLU A 80 -12.87 2.45 27.57
C GLU A 80 -13.71 3.48 26.81
N CYS A 81 -13.58 3.57 25.48
CA CYS A 81 -14.47 4.37 24.65
C CYS A 81 -15.91 3.88 24.74
N VAL A 82 -16.16 2.56 24.76
CA VAL A 82 -17.53 2.01 24.84
C VAL A 82 -18.30 2.48 26.09
N PRO A 83 -17.76 2.40 27.33
CA PRO A 83 -18.37 2.97 28.53
C PRO A 83 -18.44 4.51 28.53
N ARG A 84 -17.48 5.19 27.91
CA ARG A 84 -17.48 6.67 27.85
C ARG A 84 -18.58 7.19 26.92
N GLU A 85 -18.66 6.63 25.72
CA GLU A 85 -19.72 6.90 24.75
C GLU A 85 -21.09 6.54 25.33
N HIS A 86 -21.17 5.44 26.07
CA HIS A 86 -22.37 5.07 26.83
C HIS A 86 -22.76 6.16 27.85
N HIS A 87 -21.83 6.66 28.66
CA HIS A 87 -22.13 7.75 29.59
C HIS A 87 -22.57 9.04 28.88
N GLU A 88 -21.90 9.43 27.79
CA GLU A 88 -22.26 10.60 26.98
C GLU A 88 -23.64 10.43 26.31
N TYR A 89 -23.98 9.20 25.91
CA TYR A 89 -25.28 8.85 25.35
C TYR A 89 -26.38 8.92 26.42
N VAL A 90 -26.14 8.35 27.61
CA VAL A 90 -27.06 8.44 28.75
C VAL A 90 -27.26 9.90 29.19
N ALA A 91 -26.20 10.72 29.22
CA ALA A 91 -26.29 12.15 29.51
C ALA A 91 -27.15 12.90 28.50
N ARG A 92 -27.11 12.52 27.22
CA ARG A 92 -27.98 13.08 26.18
C ARG A 92 -29.43 12.61 26.27
N LEU A 93 -29.66 11.41 26.80
CA LEU A 93 -30.99 10.83 27.00
C LEU A 93 -31.70 11.32 28.26
N LEU A 94 -30.96 11.66 29.31
CA LEU A 94 -31.46 12.11 30.61
C LEU A 94 -32.56 13.19 30.56
N PRO A 95 -32.50 14.21 29.67
CA PRO A 95 -33.56 15.21 29.54
C PRO A 95 -34.89 14.68 28.97
N TYR A 96 -34.85 13.57 28.23
CA TYR A 96 -36.02 13.01 27.53
C TYR A 96 -36.57 11.76 28.21
N TYR A 97 -35.78 11.17 29.11
CA TYR A 97 -36.04 9.88 29.72
C TYR A 97 -36.11 10.03 31.24
N SER A 98 -37.30 9.81 31.81
CA SER A 98 -37.55 9.90 33.25
C SER A 98 -37.92 8.55 33.88
N GLY A 99 -38.21 7.52 33.09
CA GLY A 99 -38.50 6.19 33.61
C GLY A 99 -38.72 5.10 32.55
N PRO A 100 -38.67 3.82 32.95
CA PRO A 100 -38.59 2.65 32.06
C PRO A 100 -39.77 2.46 31.10
N GLY A 101 -40.94 3.05 31.37
CA GLY A 101 -42.07 3.01 30.45
C GLY A 101 -41.88 3.77 29.12
N GLN A 102 -40.80 4.54 28.99
CA GLN A 102 -40.48 5.33 27.79
C GLN A 102 -39.46 4.68 26.85
N LEU A 103 -38.86 3.53 27.21
CA LEU A 103 -37.91 2.83 26.35
C LEU A 103 -38.61 1.87 25.42
N VAL A 104 -38.41 2.05 24.11
CA VAL A 104 -38.74 1.06 23.09
C VAL A 104 -37.42 0.47 22.60
N PHE A 105 -37.20 -0.80 22.90
CA PHE A 105 -36.04 -1.53 22.38
C PHE A 105 -36.36 -2.03 20.98
N ILE A 106 -35.62 -1.54 20.00
CA ILE A 106 -35.65 -2.06 18.63
C ILE A 106 -34.40 -2.93 18.51
N ASP A 107 -34.61 -4.24 18.50
CA ASP A 107 -33.55 -5.21 18.25
C ASP A 107 -33.59 -5.59 16.76
N GLU A 108 -32.63 -5.09 15.99
CA GLU A 108 -32.52 -5.37 14.55
C GLU A 108 -32.14 -6.82 14.24
N THR A 109 -31.79 -7.64 15.25
CA THR A 109 -31.38 -9.03 15.04
C THR A 109 -32.52 -9.99 14.67
N SER A 110 -33.77 -9.53 14.59
CA SER A 110 -34.91 -10.38 14.23
C SER A 110 -35.24 -10.44 12.72
N MET A 111 -34.38 -9.89 11.85
CA MET A 111 -34.64 -9.87 10.40
C MET A 111 -33.98 -11.02 9.65
N ASP A 112 -34.02 -12.24 10.18
CA ASP A 112 -33.83 -13.46 9.38
C ASP A 112 -35.04 -14.38 9.60
N GLY A 113 -36.20 -13.91 9.13
CA GLY A 113 -37.38 -14.74 8.94
C GLY A 113 -37.19 -15.61 7.70
N ARG A 114 -36.76 -16.85 7.91
CA ARG A 114 -36.81 -17.91 6.90
C ARG A 114 -37.54 -19.12 7.44
#